data_AF-A0AAV2IK51-F1
#
_entry.id   AF-A0AAV2IK51-F1
#
_cell.length_a   1.000
_cell.length_b   1.000
_cell.length_c   1.000
_cell.angle_alpha   90.00
_cell.angle_beta   90.00
_cell.angle_gamma   90.00
#
_symmetry.space_group_name_H-M   'P 1'
#
loop_
_entity.id
_entity.type
_entity.pdbx_description
1 polymer ?
#
loop_
_entity_poly.entity_id
_entity_poly.type
_entity_poly.pdbx_seq_one_letter_code
_entity_poly.pdbx_strand_id
1 'polypeptide(L)'
;VLLPCFISINITLIAIGCKYYGDCPGEPMIPMYVIVSGISGLSFDVSRVIDRVTMFLFEYSYRASPVIALFIFVWFGYGNILVGSTKSRSNLIIPDQSYCNPRIYWLTVWYVMFMWMLVILS
;
A
#
# COMPACT_ATOMS: atom_id res chain seq x y z
N VAL A 1 -8.48 -11.05 -15.62
CA VAL A 1 -9.09 -11.39 -14.31
C VAL A 1 -8.33 -10.81 -13.12
N LEU A 2 -6.99 -10.94 -13.04
CA LEU A 2 -6.22 -10.43 -11.89
C LEU A 2 -6.21 -8.90 -11.74
N LEU A 3 -6.19 -8.16 -12.85
CA LEU A 3 -6.07 -6.69 -12.82
C LEU A 3 -7.21 -5.94 -12.09
N PRO A 4 -8.50 -6.27 -12.31
CA PRO A 4 -9.58 -5.66 -11.52
C PRO A 4 -9.53 -6.02 -10.03
N CYS A 5 -8.95 -7.17 -9.64
CA CYS A 5 -8.77 -7.51 -8.23
C CYS A 5 -7.75 -6.57 -7.54
N PHE A 6 -6.64 -6.24 -8.23
CA PHE A 6 -5.64 -5.30 -7.71
C PHE A 6 -6.22 -3.89 -7.52
N ILE A 7 -7.02 -3.42 -8.48
CA ILE A 7 -7.71 -2.13 -8.39
C ILE A 7 -8.62 -2.09 -7.15
N SER A 8 -9.43 -3.13 -6.92
CA SER A 8 -10.32 -3.21 -5.76
C SER A 8 -9.55 -3.22 -4.42
N ILE A 9 -8.41 -3.89 -4.35
CA ILE A 9 -7.55 -3.91 -3.16
C ILE A 9 -7.00 -2.51 -2.87
N ASN A 10 -6.49 -1.83 -3.90
CA ASN A 10 -5.92 -0.49 -3.73
C ASN A 10 -6.95 0.56 -3.32
N ILE A 11 -8.18 0.48 -3.83
CA ILE A 11 -9.30 1.34 -3.38
C ILE A 11 -9.64 1.07 -1.90
N THR A 12 -9.65 -0.21 -1.50
CA THR A 12 -9.93 -0.61 -0.11
C THR A 12 -8.87 -0.06 0.85
N LEU A 13 -7.59 -0.09 0.47
CA LEU A 13 -6.50 0.49 1.25
C LEU A 13 -6.73 1.99 1.49
N ILE A 14 -7.07 2.75 0.44
CA ILE A 14 -7.35 4.19 0.58
C ILE A 14 -8.54 4.44 1.51
N ALA A 15 -9.65 3.71 1.31
CA ALA A 15 -10.86 3.89 2.11
C ALA A 15 -10.62 3.60 3.60
N ILE A 16 -9.92 2.51 3.93
CA ILE A 16 -9.58 2.17 5.30
C ILE A 16 -8.61 3.19 5.89
N GLY A 17 -7.58 3.57 5.13
CA GLY A 17 -6.60 4.56 5.57
C GLY A 17 -7.24 5.90 5.91
N CYS A 18 -8.13 6.43 5.06
CA CYS A 18 -8.86 7.67 5.32
C CYS A 18 -9.78 7.56 6.54
N LYS A 19 -10.45 6.41 6.72
CA LYS A 19 -11.33 6.19 7.87
C LYS A 19 -10.60 6.29 9.20
N TYR A 20 -9.38 5.77 9.29
CA TYR A 20 -8.60 5.73 10.54
C TYR A 20 -7.51 6.82 10.63
N TYR A 21 -7.48 7.78 9.70
CA TYR A 21 -6.45 8.83 9.66
C TYR A 21 -6.48 9.76 10.90
N GLY A 22 -7.68 10.05 11.42
CA GLY A 22 -7.87 10.96 12.57
C GLY A 22 -8.12 10.28 13.92
N ASP A 23 -8.35 8.96 13.93
CA ASP A 23 -8.81 8.25 15.13
C ASP A 23 -7.67 7.88 16.11
N CYS A 24 -6.40 8.07 15.72
CA CYS A 24 -5.26 7.62 16.52
C CYS A 24 -4.08 8.61 16.56
N PRO A 25 -3.85 9.30 17.68
CA PRO A 25 -2.66 10.14 17.86
C PRO A 25 -1.37 9.32 18.12
N GLY A 26 -1.48 8.05 18.52
CA GLY A 26 -0.32 7.21 18.86
C GLY A 26 0.49 6.70 17.67
N GLU A 27 -0.16 6.47 16.52
CA GLU A 27 0.44 5.84 15.34
C GLU A 27 -0.04 6.44 14.00
N PRO A 28 0.12 7.76 13.78
CA PRO A 28 -0.38 8.43 12.57
C PRO A 28 0.30 7.93 11.28
N MET A 29 1.46 7.29 11.40
CA MET A 29 2.26 6.83 10.26
C MET A 29 1.65 5.61 9.56
N ILE A 30 0.87 4.77 10.26
CA ILE A 30 0.24 3.56 9.69
C ILE A 30 -0.86 3.91 8.67
N PRO A 31 -1.90 4.68 9.02
CA PRO A 31 -2.96 5.03 8.06
C PRO A 31 -2.39 5.80 6.86
N MET A 32 -1.42 6.70 7.08
CA MET A 32 -0.76 7.42 5.99
C MET A 32 0.00 6.48 5.05
N TYR A 33 0.71 5.48 5.60
CA TYR A 33 1.37 4.46 4.80
C TYR A 33 0.40 3.71 3.88
N VAL A 34 -0.74 3.29 4.43
CA VAL A 34 -1.76 2.54 3.71
C VAL A 34 -2.42 3.36 2.60
N ILE A 35 -2.70 4.65 2.84
CA ILE A 35 -3.26 5.56 1.82
C ILE A 35 -2.31 5.73 0.63
N VAL A 36 -1.05 6.09 0.90
CA VAL A 36 -0.07 6.33 -0.17
C VAL A 36 0.25 5.05 -0.93
N SER A 37 0.25 3.90 -0.24
CA SER A 37 0.38 2.59 -0.87
C SER A 37 -0.77 2.32 -1.86
N GLY A 38 -2.02 2.60 -1.47
CA GLY A 38 -3.16 2.44 -2.37
C GLY A 38 -3.14 3.39 -3.57
N ILE A 39 -2.74 4.66 -3.39
CA ILE A 39 -2.67 5.64 -4.49
C ILE A 39 -1.56 5.27 -5.50
N SER A 40 -0.38 4.89 -5.00
CA SER A 40 0.73 4.48 -5.86
C SER A 40 0.43 3.17 -6.60
N GLY A 41 -0.18 2.19 -5.93
CA GLY A 41 -0.69 0.96 -6.55
C GLY A 41 -1.72 1.23 -7.64
N LEU A 42 -2.72 2.08 -7.39
CA LEU A 42 -3.71 2.48 -8.40
C LEU A 42 -3.07 3.15 -9.61
N SER A 43 -2.09 4.03 -9.38
CA SER A 43 -1.40 4.73 -10.47
C SER A 43 -0.69 3.75 -11.41
N PHE A 44 -0.11 2.70 -10.83
CA PHE A 44 0.55 1.62 -11.57
C PHE A 44 -0.46 0.72 -12.31
N ASP A 45 -1.57 0.35 -11.65
CA ASP A 45 -2.64 -0.44 -12.27
C ASP A 45 -3.28 0.30 -13.44
N VAL A 46 -3.56 1.60 -13.29
CA VAL A 46 -4.10 2.47 -14.36
C VAL A 46 -3.12 2.55 -15.52
N SER A 47 -1.82 2.69 -15.26
CA SER A 47 -0.81 2.69 -16.32
C SER A 47 -0.84 1.39 -17.15
N ARG A 48 -1.07 0.24 -16.51
CA ARG A 48 -1.23 -1.05 -17.19
C ARG A 48 -2.53 -1.19 -17.97
N VAL A 49 -3.62 -0.56 -17.51
CA VAL A 49 -4.87 -0.49 -18.27
C VAL A 49 -4.65 0.34 -19.53
N ILE A 50 -4.05 1.53 -19.37
CA ILE A 50 -3.75 2.43 -20.48
C ILE A 50 -2.87 1.71 -21.51
N ASP A 51 -1.78 1.07 -21.09
CA ASP A 51 -0.90 0.33 -22.01
C ASP A 51 -1.64 -0.76 -22.79
N ARG A 52 -2.50 -1.56 -22.15
CA ARG A 52 -3.30 -2.56 -22.87
C ARG A 52 -4.26 -1.93 -23.87
N VAL A 53 -4.91 -0.83 -23.50
CA VAL A 53 -5.87 -0.13 -24.35
C VAL A 53 -5.15 0.56 -25.52
N THR A 54 -4.03 1.23 -25.28
CA THR A 54 -3.25 1.89 -26.34
C THR A 54 -2.61 0.89 -27.27
N MET A 55 -2.16 -0.26 -26.76
CA MET A 55 -1.64 -1.35 -27.58
C MET A 55 -2.73 -1.90 -28.50
N PHE A 56 -3.95 -2.05 -28.01
CA PHE A 56 -5.08 -2.55 -28.80
C PHE A 56 -5.59 -1.53 -29.84
N LEU A 57 -5.62 -0.24 -29.48
CA LEU A 57 -6.20 0.80 -30.34
C LEU A 57 -5.20 1.43 -31.33
N PHE A 58 -3.94 1.57 -30.93
CA PHE A 58 -2.95 2.36 -31.66
C PHE A 58 -1.65 1.60 -31.94
N GLU A 59 -1.56 0.31 -31.58
CA GLU A 59 -0.33 -0.50 -31.63
C GLU A 59 0.86 0.17 -30.92
N TYR A 60 0.56 1.04 -29.94
CA TYR A 60 1.53 1.86 -29.22
C TYR A 60 1.63 1.40 -27.76
N SER A 61 2.85 1.14 -27.29
CA SER A 61 3.09 0.78 -25.89
C SER A 61 3.32 2.02 -25.03
N TYR A 62 2.45 2.20 -24.04
CA TYR A 62 2.59 3.19 -23.00
C TYR A 62 3.31 2.55 -21.81
N ARG A 63 4.61 2.83 -21.67
CA ARG A 63 5.38 2.34 -20.53
C ARG A 63 5.11 3.19 -19.29
N ALA A 64 4.80 2.52 -18.18
CA ALA A 64 4.72 3.17 -16.88
C ALA A 64 6.04 3.89 -16.56
N SER A 65 5.94 5.08 -15.96
CA SER A 65 7.12 5.89 -15.64
C SER A 65 8.04 5.15 -14.66
N PRO A 66 9.35 5.06 -14.93
CA PRO A 66 10.31 4.43 -14.01
C PRO A 66 10.33 5.12 -12.65
N VAL A 67 9.94 6.40 -12.58
CA VAL A 67 9.81 7.16 -11.33
C VAL A 67 8.76 6.54 -10.40
N ILE A 68 7.64 6.07 -10.94
CA ILE A 68 6.56 5.44 -10.15
C ILE A 68 7.06 4.11 -9.58
N ALA A 69 7.78 3.32 -10.40
CA ALA A 69 8.33 2.05 -9.95
C ALA A 69 9.37 2.23 -8.83
N LEU A 70 10.28 3.20 -8.96
CA LEU A 70 11.25 3.54 -7.92
C LEU A 70 10.56 4.01 -6.64
N PHE A 71 9.54 4.86 -6.77
CA PHE A 71 8.77 5.33 -5.63
C PHE A 71 8.12 4.15 -4.89
N ILE A 72 7.45 3.24 -5.59
CA ILE A 72 6.83 2.04 -5.00
C ILE A 72 7.88 1.18 -4.28
N PHE A 73 9.06 1.01 -4.85
CA PHE A 73 10.14 0.23 -4.23
C PHE A 73 10.63 0.84 -2.92
N VAL A 74 10.92 2.15 -2.92
CA VAL A 74 11.34 2.87 -1.71
C VAL A 74 10.22 2.86 -0.66
N TRP A 75 8.97 3.07 -1.10
CA TRP A 75 7.80 3.06 -0.23
C TRP A 75 7.58 1.68 0.40
N PHE A 76 7.75 0.61 -0.36
CA PHE A 76 7.70 -0.76 0.14
C PHE A 76 8.75 -1.00 1.24
N GLY A 77 9.99 -0.53 1.03
CA GLY A 77 11.03 -0.58 2.07
C GLY A 77 10.62 0.14 3.35
N TYR A 78 10.04 1.34 3.22
CA TYR A 78 9.51 2.09 4.36
C TYR A 78 8.42 1.32 5.11
N GLY A 79 7.51 0.64 4.41
CA GLY A 79 6.49 -0.20 5.03
C GLY A 79 7.04 -1.32 5.90
N ASN A 80 8.12 -1.98 5.46
CA ASN A 80 8.78 -3.04 6.23
C ASN A 80 9.38 -2.49 7.54
N ILE A 81 10.06 -1.32 7.46
CA ILE A 81 10.63 -0.64 8.62
C ILE A 81 9.52 -0.19 9.57
N LEU A 82 8.44 0.36 9.03
CA LEU A 82 7.30 0.86 9.80
C LEU A 82 6.68 -0.27 10.64
N VAL A 83 6.34 -1.41 10.02
CA VAL A 83 5.77 -2.58 10.70
C VAL A 83 6.71 -3.10 11.81
N GLY A 84 8.01 -3.19 11.52
CA GLY A 84 9.01 -3.60 12.51
C GLY A 84 9.12 -2.64 13.69
N SER A 85 9.11 -1.33 13.42
CA SER A 85 9.22 -0.28 14.44
C SER A 85 7.99 -0.24 15.37
N THR A 86 6.79 -0.45 14.84
CA THR A 86 5.55 -0.56 15.62
C THR A 86 5.61 -1.74 16.58
N LYS A 87 6.03 -2.92 16.11
CA LYS A 87 6.17 -4.11 16.95
C LYS A 87 7.20 -3.90 18.08
N SER A 88 8.27 -3.15 17.82
CA SER A 88 9.25 -2.82 18.86
C SER A 88 8.66 -1.84 19.89
N ARG A 89 7.98 -0.79 19.41
CA ARG A 89 7.32 0.24 20.25
C ARG A 89 6.23 -0.35 21.15
N SER A 90 5.44 -1.29 20.63
CA SER A 90 4.40 -1.99 21.40
C SER A 90 4.94 -2.80 22.58
N ASN A 91 6.18 -3.31 22.50
CA ASN A 91 6.79 -4.10 23.57
C ASN A 91 7.44 -3.24 24.66
N LEU A 92 7.72 -1.96 24.37
CA LEU A 92 8.38 -1.03 25.29
C LEU A 92 7.38 -0.19 26.13
N ILE A 93 6.12 -0.09 25.70
CA ILE A 93 5.11 0.77 26.33
C ILE A 93 4.08 -0.12 27.06
N ILE A 94 4.02 0.01 28.39
CA ILE A 94 3.00 -0.57 29.30
C ILE A 94 1.61 0.00 28.92
N PRO A 95 0.52 -0.79 28.98
CA PRO A 95 -0.69 -0.52 28.20
C PRO A 95 -1.52 0.56 28.86
N ASP A 96 -1.44 1.79 28.37
CA ASP A 96 -2.50 2.76 28.62
C ASP A 96 -2.81 3.63 27.40
N GLN A 97 -4.00 3.39 26.87
CA GLN A 97 -4.94 4.31 26.23
C GLN A 97 -4.70 4.90 24.83
N SER A 98 -3.60 4.62 24.12
CA SER A 98 -3.48 5.04 22.70
C SER A 98 -3.19 3.91 21.73
N TYR A 99 -3.64 2.68 22.03
CA TYR A 99 -3.56 1.57 21.07
C TYR A 99 -4.52 1.81 19.93
N CYS A 100 -3.95 2.16 18.78
CA CYS A 100 -4.71 2.30 17.56
C CYS A 100 -5.32 0.96 17.15
N ASN A 101 -6.48 1.02 16.49
CA ASN A 101 -7.31 -0.13 16.16
C ASN A 101 -6.48 -1.28 15.54
N PRO A 102 -6.39 -2.47 16.15
CA PRO A 102 -5.47 -3.52 15.71
C PRO A 102 -5.73 -3.99 14.27
N ARG A 103 -6.94 -3.72 13.75
CA ARG A 103 -7.36 -4.03 12.38
C ARG A 103 -6.48 -3.37 11.32
N ILE A 104 -6.12 -2.10 11.47
CA ILE A 104 -5.32 -1.40 10.45
C ILE A 104 -3.87 -1.86 10.44
N TYR A 105 -3.33 -2.18 11.63
CA TYR A 105 -2.01 -2.77 11.76
C TYR A 105 -1.94 -4.12 11.03
N TRP A 106 -2.86 -5.05 11.34
CA TRP A 106 -2.88 -6.36 10.67
C TRP A 106 -3.12 -6.23 9.16
N LEU A 107 -3.97 -5.31 8.71
CA LEU A 107 -4.13 -5.02 7.28
C LEU A 107 -2.80 -4.61 6.64
N THR A 108 -2.03 -3.74 7.30
CA THR A 108 -0.72 -3.29 6.82
C THR A 108 0.28 -4.45 6.74
N VAL A 109 0.30 -5.32 7.75
CA VAL A 109 1.13 -6.55 7.75
C VAL A 109 0.76 -7.46 6.58
N TRP A 110 -0.53 -7.75 6.40
CA TRP A 110 -1.02 -8.60 5.30
C TRP A 110 -0.70 -8.00 3.93
N TYR A 111 -0.83 -6.68 3.78
CA TYR A 111 -0.47 -5.99 2.55
C TYR A 111 1.03 -6.08 2.23
N VAL A 112 1.91 -5.84 3.21
CA VAL A 112 3.36 -5.97 3.02
C VAL A 112 3.73 -7.41 2.64
N MET A 113 3.14 -8.40 3.30
CA MET A 113 3.35 -9.82 2.96
C MET A 113 2.86 -10.16 1.55
N PHE A 114 1.70 -9.65 1.16
CA PHE A 114 1.19 -9.85 -0.19
C PHE A 114 2.12 -9.24 -1.26
N MET A 115 2.65 -8.04 -1.01
CA MET A 115 3.61 -7.40 -1.90
C MET A 115 4.91 -8.20 -2.02
N TRP A 116 5.40 -8.82 -0.93
CA TRP A 116 6.50 -9.78 -0.98
C TRP A 116 6.22 -10.96 -1.92
N MET A 117 5.01 -11.54 -1.83
CA MET A 117 4.63 -12.66 -2.70
C MET A 117 4.61 -12.26 -4.18
N LEU A 118 4.17 -11.04 -4.50
CA LEU A 118 4.18 -10.54 -5.88
C LEU A 118 5.60 -10.35 -6.41
N VAL A 119 6.52 -9.83 -5.60
CA VAL A 119 7.93 -9.64 -5.99
C VAL A 119 8.63 -10.99 -6.21
N ILE A 120 8.30 -12.01 -5.42
CA ILE A 120 8.87 -13.35 -5.59
C ILE A 120 8.31 -14.05 -6.85
N LEU A 121 7.06 -13.76 -7.21
CA LEU A 121 6.38 -14.39 -8.35
C LEU A 121 6.66 -13.69 -9.71
N SER A 122 7.06 -12.41 -9.69
CA SER A 122 7.36 -11.61 -10.88
C SER A 122 8.74 -11.90 -11.46
#